data_AF-A0A328RJA0-F1
#
_entry.id   AF-A0A328RJA0-F1
#
_cell.length_a   1.000
_cell.length_b   1.000
_cell.length_c   1.000
_cell.angle_alpha   90.00
_cell.angle_beta   90.00
_cell.angle_gamma   90.00
#
_symmetry.space_group_name_H-M   'P 1'
#
loop_
_entity.id
_entity.type
_entity.pdbx_description
1 polymer ?
#
loop_
_entity_poly.entity_id
_entity_poly.type
_entity_poly.pdbx_seq_one_letter_code
_entity_poly.pdbx_strand_id
1 'polypeptide(L)'
;MSLSKKRIEELRKRKDSDIDCTDVPELDKAFWNKAKVRYPESKKAVSLRLDVDILNWYKEQGKGYQSLMNSVLRSFMAVQEEYQEK
;
A
#
# COMPACT_ATOMS: atom_id res chain seq x y z
N MET A 1 1.87 -3.28 -17.18
CA MET A 1 2.18 -4.49 -17.98
C MET A 1 0.93 -5.35 -18.06
N SER A 2 0.48 -5.73 -19.26
CA SER A 2 -0.69 -6.61 -19.45
C SER A 2 -0.22 -7.98 -19.93
N LEU A 3 -0.73 -9.07 -19.34
CA LEU A 3 -0.41 -10.42 -19.80
C LEU A 3 -1.11 -10.70 -21.14
N SER A 4 -0.42 -11.39 -22.05
CA SER A 4 -1.00 -11.84 -23.33
C SER A 4 -2.17 -12.80 -23.11
N LYS A 5 -3.19 -12.75 -23.99
CA LYS A 5 -4.38 -13.63 -23.93
C LYS A 5 -4.01 -15.12 -23.90
N LYS A 6 -2.98 -15.50 -24.64
CA LYS A 6 -2.47 -16.88 -24.69
C LYS A 6 -1.94 -17.35 -23.32
N ARG A 7 -1.24 -16.47 -22.60
CA ARG A 7 -0.70 -16.77 -21.26
C ARG A 7 -1.81 -16.98 -20.23
N ILE A 8 -2.92 -16.25 -20.36
CA ILE A 8 -4.08 -16.39 -19.48
C ILE A 8 -4.76 -17.75 -19.68
N GLU A 9 -4.92 -18.19 -20.94
CA GLU A 9 -5.49 -19.51 -21.24
C GLU A 9 -4.62 -20.66 -20.73
N GLU A 10 -3.29 -20.54 -20.83
CA GLU A 10 -2.36 -21.52 -20.27
C GLU A 10 -2.50 -21.63 -18.74
N LEU A 11 -2.56 -20.48 -18.05
CA LEU A 11 -2.73 -20.45 -16.58
C LEU A 11 -4.07 -21.06 -16.15
N ARG A 12 -5.14 -20.85 -16.92
CA ARG A 12 -6.47 -21.43 -16.64
C ARG A 12 -6.53 -22.95 -16.81
N LYS A 13 -5.64 -23.53 -17.62
CA LYS A 13 -5.59 -24.98 -17.88
C LYS A 13 -4.66 -25.73 -16.91
N ARG A 14 -3.79 -25.02 -16.17
CA ARG A 14 -2.91 -25.62 -15.16
C ARG A 14 -3.74 -26.11 -13.99
N LYS A 15 -3.46 -27.33 -13.50
CA LYS A 15 -4.13 -27.89 -12.32
C LYS A 15 -3.48 -27.35 -11.05
N ASP A 16 -4.28 -27.22 -10.00
CA ASP A 16 -3.80 -26.73 -8.69
C ASP A 16 -2.70 -27.62 -8.10
N SER A 17 -2.74 -28.93 -8.36
CA SER A 17 -1.72 -29.89 -7.91
C SER A 17 -0.34 -29.69 -8.54
N ASP A 18 -0.26 -28.96 -9.66
CA ASP A 18 1.01 -28.64 -10.31
C ASP A 18 1.60 -27.31 -9.78
N ILE A 19 0.96 -26.68 -8.80
CA ILE A 19 1.44 -25.45 -8.15
C ILE A 19 2.42 -25.85 -7.04
N ASP A 20 3.66 -25.38 -7.17
CA ASP A 20 4.68 -25.57 -6.15
C ASP A 20 4.44 -24.60 -4.98
N CYS A 21 4.05 -25.15 -3.83
CA CYS A 21 3.81 -24.42 -2.59
C CYS A 21 4.87 -24.74 -1.51
N THR A 22 6.00 -25.35 -1.86
CA THR A 22 7.01 -25.78 -0.86
C THR A 22 7.59 -24.63 -0.03
N ASP A 23 7.63 -23.40 -0.57
CA ASP A 23 8.14 -22.20 0.11
C ASP A 23 7.07 -21.45 0.94
N VAL A 24 5.79 -21.83 0.80
CA VAL A 24 4.68 -21.13 1.46
C VAL A 24 3.86 -22.15 2.26
N PRO A 25 4.14 -22.31 3.56
CA PRO A 25 3.36 -23.23 4.40
C PRO A 25 1.89 -22.80 4.45
N GLU A 26 1.00 -23.78 4.58
CA GLU A 26 -0.44 -23.50 4.68
C GLU A 26 -0.76 -22.61 5.89
N LEU A 27 -1.60 -21.59 5.67
CA LEU A 27 -1.98 -20.63 6.69
C LEU A 27 -2.93 -21.29 7.70
N ASP A 28 -2.38 -21.84 8.78
CA ASP A 28 -3.16 -22.54 9.81
C ASP A 28 -3.94 -21.57 10.73
N LYS A 29 -4.91 -22.10 11.49
CA LYS A 29 -5.73 -21.34 12.45
C LYS A 29 -4.89 -20.55 13.45
N ALA A 30 -3.71 -21.05 13.81
CA ALA A 30 -2.75 -20.36 14.68
C ALA A 30 -2.21 -19.05 14.07
N PHE A 31 -2.05 -18.99 12.74
CA PHE A 31 -1.66 -17.77 12.02
C PHE A 31 -2.78 -16.73 12.10
N TRP A 32 -4.01 -17.15 11.77
CA TRP A 32 -5.17 -16.25 11.79
C TRP A 32 -5.53 -15.74 13.19
N ASN A 33 -5.30 -16.55 14.23
CA ASN A 33 -5.48 -16.11 15.63
C ASN A 33 -4.54 -14.96 16.03
N LYS A 34 -3.36 -14.85 15.41
CA LYS A 34 -2.40 -13.75 15.66
C LYS A 34 -2.49 -12.64 14.61
N ALA A 35 -3.15 -12.90 13.48
CA ALA A 35 -3.26 -11.95 12.39
C ALA A 35 -4.13 -10.76 12.82
N LYS A 36 -3.53 -9.57 12.85
CA LYS A 36 -4.28 -8.32 13.04
C LYS A 36 -4.69 -7.77 11.70
N VAL A 37 -5.99 -7.78 11.41
CA VAL A 37 -6.53 -7.08 10.25
C VAL A 37 -6.38 -5.58 10.48
N ARG A 38 -5.50 -4.94 9.71
CA ARG A 38 -5.34 -3.49 9.69
C ARG A 38 -6.24 -2.95 8.58
N TYR A 39 -7.38 -2.39 8.96
CA TYR A 39 -8.17 -1.62 8.01
C TYR A 39 -7.46 -0.28 7.75
N PRO A 40 -7.33 0.16 6.49
CA PRO A 40 -6.86 1.51 6.23
C PRO A 40 -7.90 2.47 6.80
N GLU A 41 -7.49 3.32 7.74
CA GLU A 41 -8.35 4.37 8.26
C GLU A 41 -8.84 5.26 7.11
N SER A 42 -10.12 5.62 7.17
CA SER A 42 -10.70 6.51 6.18
C SER A 42 -10.02 7.89 6.27
N LYS A 43 -9.51 8.36 5.13
CA LYS A 43 -8.94 9.70 5.03
C LYS A 43 -10.06 10.71 5.29
N LYS A 44 -9.84 11.65 6.20
CA LYS A 44 -10.75 12.78 6.40
C LYS A 44 -10.43 13.86 5.39
N ALA A 45 -11.43 14.28 4.61
CA ALA A 45 -11.29 15.42 3.72
C ALA A 45 -11.29 16.70 4.56
N VAL A 46 -10.14 17.36 4.62
CA VAL A 46 -9.97 18.63 5.32
C VAL A 46 -9.60 19.72 4.33
N SER A 47 -10.10 20.94 4.56
CA SER A 47 -9.67 22.12 3.80
C SER A 47 -8.47 22.73 4.50
N LEU A 48 -7.29 22.63 3.88
CA LEU A 48 -6.03 23.18 4.38
C LEU A 48 -5.52 24.22 3.38
N ARG A 49 -4.99 25.34 3.88
CA ARG A 49 -4.28 26.31 3.07
C ARG A 49 -2.80 25.90 2.99
N LEU A 50 -2.27 25.84 1.78
CA LEU A 50 -0.87 25.54 1.49
C LEU A 50 -0.34 26.64 0.58
N ASP A 51 0.96 26.88 0.66
CA ASP A 51 1.63 27.79 -0.26
C ASP A 51 1.58 27.25 -1.69
N VAL A 52 1.53 28.19 -2.65
CA VAL A 52 1.28 27.88 -4.07
C VAL A 52 2.43 27.08 -4.68
N ASP A 53 3.67 27.41 -4.31
CA ASP A 53 4.90 26.74 -4.73
C ASP A 53 4.93 25.28 -4.27
N ILE A 54 4.58 25.01 -3.01
CA ILE A 54 4.49 23.65 -2.46
C ILE A 54 3.46 22.84 -3.24
N LEU A 55 2.27 23.41 -3.46
CA LEU A 55 1.21 22.73 -4.19
C LEU A 55 1.62 22.41 -5.63
N ASN A 56 2.30 23.34 -6.30
CA ASN A 56 2.77 23.15 -7.67
C ASN A 56 3.85 22.06 -7.74
N TRP A 57 4.82 22.09 -6.83
CA TRP A 57 5.87 21.06 -6.75
C TRP A 57 5.28 19.65 -6.60
N TYR A 58 4.29 19.48 -5.72
CA TYR A 58 3.61 18.18 -5.58
C TYR A 58 2.83 17.79 -6.84
N LYS A 59 2.13 18.73 -7.49
CA LYS A 59 1.38 18.47 -8.73
C LYS A 59 2.28 18.05 -9.89
N GLU A 60 3.50 18.57 -9.97
CA GLU A 60 4.50 18.19 -10.99
C GLU A 60 4.89 16.71 -10.89
N GLN A 61 4.78 16.09 -9.71
CA GLN A 61 5.03 14.65 -9.50
C GLN A 61 3.94 13.75 -10.12
N GLY A 62 2.86 14.33 -10.66
CA GLY A 62 1.86 13.62 -11.44
C GLY A 62 0.67 13.09 -10.63
N LYS A 63 0.03 12.03 -11.16
CA LYS A 63 -1.18 11.46 -10.55
C LYS A 63 -0.85 10.85 -9.18
N GLY A 64 -1.57 11.29 -8.16
CA GLY A 64 -1.38 10.81 -6.79
C GLY A 64 -0.60 11.76 -5.88
N TYR A 65 -0.36 13.02 -6.29
CA TYR A 65 0.33 14.01 -5.47
C TYR A 65 -0.24 14.16 -4.05
N GLN A 66 -1.56 14.04 -3.87
CA GLN A 66 -2.20 14.05 -2.55
C GLN A 66 -1.76 12.87 -1.66
N SER A 67 -1.56 11.69 -2.25
CA SER A 67 -1.04 10.53 -1.53
C SER A 67 0.42 10.72 -1.15
N LEU A 68 1.23 11.30 -2.04
CA LEU A 68 2.62 11.64 -1.75
C LEU A 68 2.72 12.66 -0.60
N MET A 69 1.93 13.74 -0.68
CA MET A 69 1.84 14.76 0.36
C MET A 69 1.45 14.15 1.71
N ASN A 70 0.46 13.25 1.72
CA ASN A 70 0.07 12.55 2.94
C ASN A 70 1.18 11.62 3.49
N SER A 71 1.96 10.96 2.63
CA SER A 71 3.09 10.13 3.07
C SER A 71 4.19 10.96 3.73
N VAL A 72 4.50 12.14 3.18
CA VAL A 72 5.49 13.07 3.77
C VAL A 72 5.03 13.59 5.12
N LEU A 73 3.75 13.96 5.25
CA LEU A 73 3.18 14.37 6.53
C LEU A 73 3.30 13.25 7.58
N ARG A 74 3.03 12.00 7.21
CA ARG A 74 3.20 10.85 8.11
C ARG A 74 4.64 10.63 8.55
N SER A 75 5.61 10.73 7.64
CA SER A 75 7.02 10.59 8.01
C SER A 75 7.46 11.69 8.96
N PHE A 76 6.99 12.92 8.74
CA PHE A 76 7.28 14.03 9.65
C PHE A 76 6.66 13.80 11.03
N MET A 77 5.39 13.36 11.10
CA MET A 77 4.74 13.03 12.37
C MET A 77 5.51 11.97 13.16
N ALA A 78 5.91 10.87 12.51
CA ALA A 78 6.63 9.78 13.18
C ALA A 78 7.98 10.24 13.76
N VAL A 79 8.71 11.05 12.99
CA VAL A 79 9.98 11.64 13.45
C VAL A 79 9.73 12.58 14.63
N GLN A 80 8.70 13.43 14.54
CA GLN A 80 8.36 14.37 15.61
C GLN A 80 7.96 13.67 16.90
N GLU A 81 7.15 12.60 16.83
CA GLU A 81 6.77 11.78 18.00
C GLU A 81 8.02 11.20 18.69
N GLU A 82 8.98 10.66 17.93
CA GLU A 82 10.22 10.13 18.50
C GLU A 82 11.06 11.21 19.22
N TYR A 83 11.04 12.46 18.75
CA TYR A 83 11.72 13.56 19.41
C TYR A 83 11.02 14.05 20.69
N GLN A 84 9.70 13.89 20.80
CA GLN A 84 8.95 14.31 21.99
C GLN A 84 8.95 13.25 23.10
N GLU A 85 9.22 11.99 22.75
CA GLU A 85 9.36 10.88 23.71
C GLU A 85 10.76 10.76 24.32
N LYS A 86 11.74 11.54 23.83
CA LYS A 86 13.10 11.68 24.40
C LYS A 86 13.18 12.86 25.35
#